data_AF-A0A0B6RXE8-F1
#
_entry.id   AF-A0A0B6RXE8-F1
#
_cell.length_a   1.000
_cell.length_b   1.000
_cell.length_c   1.000
_cell.angle_alpha   90.00
_cell.angle_beta   90.00
_cell.angle_gamma   90.00
#
_symmetry.space_group_name_H-M   'P 1'
#
loop_
_entity.id
_entity.type
_entity.pdbx_description
1 polymer ?
#
loop_
_entity_poly.entity_id
_entity_poly.type
_entity_poly.pdbx_seq_one_letter_code
_entity_poly.pdbx_strand_id
1 'polypeptide(L)'
;MTPNSLRLTAPVVTDSDSIRFSAYAPGWGYTAYALSAETLRQRLGAADASPQQLLLAFELGKQRLMRAIEQRITNASHGERVTLTPDDLR
;
A
#
# COMPACT_ATOMS: atom_id res chain seq x y z
N MET A 1 -7.75 18.18 -6.02
CA MET A 1 -7.56 17.68 -4.65
C MET A 1 -6.15 18.03 -4.22
N THR A 2 -5.96 18.59 -3.02
CA THR A 2 -4.62 18.88 -2.50
C THR A 2 -3.88 17.55 -2.25
N PRO A 3 -2.70 17.34 -2.85
CA PRO A 3 -1.94 16.08 -2.82
C PRO A 3 -1.27 15.80 -1.46
N ASN A 4 -1.86 16.22 -0.34
CA ASN A 4 -1.18 16.23 0.95
C ASN A 4 -2.04 15.79 2.14
N SER A 5 -3.12 15.04 1.88
CA SER A 5 -4.01 14.53 2.94
C SER A 5 -4.22 13.02 2.90
N LEU A 6 -3.55 12.31 1.99
CA LEU A 6 -3.57 10.85 1.99
C LEU A 6 -2.87 10.33 3.24
N ARG A 7 -3.53 9.42 3.95
CA ARG A 7 -3.00 8.78 5.15
C ARG A 7 -3.19 7.28 5.05
N LEU A 8 -2.21 6.55 5.56
CA LEU A 8 -2.20 5.10 5.59
C LEU A 8 -2.41 4.60 7.02
N THR A 9 -3.21 3.55 7.20
CA THR A 9 -3.28 2.83 8.47
C THR A 9 -2.02 2.00 8.68
N ALA A 10 -1.79 1.56 9.92
CA ALA A 10 -0.78 0.54 10.18
C ALA A 10 -1.07 -0.73 9.33
N PRO A 11 -0.05 -1.36 8.75
CA PRO A 11 -0.21 -2.60 8.01
C PRO A 11 -0.42 -3.77 8.96
N VAL A 12 -1.20 -4.75 8.51
CA VAL A 12 -1.44 -6.01 9.22
C VAL A 12 -0.93 -7.14 8.34
N VAL A 13 -0.01 -7.97 8.86
CA VAL A 13 0.46 -9.17 8.19
C VAL A 13 -0.65 -10.22 8.22
N THR A 14 -0.80 -10.94 7.11
CA THR A 14 -1.80 -11.99 6.92
C THR A 14 -1.11 -13.34 6.75
N ASP A 15 -1.83 -14.43 6.98
CA ASP A 15 -1.32 -15.80 6.80
C ASP A 15 -0.95 -16.16 5.34
N SER A 16 -1.24 -15.28 4.39
CA SER A 16 -0.97 -15.47 2.96
C SER A 16 0.29 -14.73 2.48
N ASP A 17 1.30 -14.54 3.34
CA ASP A 17 2.53 -13.79 3.04
C ASP A 17 2.24 -12.43 2.39
N SER A 18 1.26 -11.71 2.92
CA SER A 18 0.86 -10.41 2.42
C SER A 18 0.53 -9.47 3.57
N ILE A 19 0.65 -8.17 3.32
CA ILE A 19 0.19 -7.15 4.26
C ILE A 19 -1.08 -6.49 3.73
N ARG A 20 -1.99 -6.16 4.63
CA ARG A 20 -3.18 -5.35 4.37
C ARG A 20 -3.09 -4.03 5.10
N PHE A 21 -3.51 -2.97 4.44
CA PHE A 21 -3.62 -1.64 5.03
C PHE A 21 -4.77 -0.89 4.35
N SER A 22 -5.17 0.25 4.90
CA SER A 22 -6.13 1.14 4.25
C SER A 22 -5.49 2.49 3.99
N ALA A 23 -5.85 3.09 2.86
CA ALA A 23 -5.56 4.49 2.60
C ALA A 23 -6.85 5.31 2.70
N TYR A 24 -6.75 6.51 3.23
CA TYR A 24 -7.89 7.42 3.35
C TYR A 24 -7.49 8.86 3.06
N ALA A 25 -8.42 9.61 2.48
CA ALA A 25 -8.27 11.05 2.27
C ALA A 25 -9.62 11.75 2.43
N PRO A 26 -9.67 12.96 3.01
CA PRO A 26 -10.90 13.76 3.08
C PRO A 26 -11.50 13.97 1.69
N GLY A 27 -12.81 13.75 1.54
CA GLY A 27 -13.54 13.89 0.28
C GLY A 27 -13.39 12.71 -0.70
N TRP A 28 -12.48 11.76 -0.47
CA TRP A 28 -12.38 10.51 -1.25
C TRP A 28 -12.96 9.30 -0.50
N GLY A 29 -12.82 9.29 0.83
CA GLY A 29 -13.22 8.16 1.67
C GLY A 29 -12.02 7.30 2.03
N TYR A 30 -12.22 5.97 2.03
CA TYR A 30 -11.18 4.99 2.32
C TYR A 30 -11.18 3.85 1.30
N THR A 31 -10.01 3.28 1.05
CA THR A 31 -9.83 2.06 0.23
C THR A 31 -8.86 1.11 0.93
N ALA A 32 -9.21 -0.17 0.98
CA ALA A 32 -8.34 -1.22 1.51
C ALA A 32 -7.41 -1.76 0.41
N TYR A 33 -6.13 -1.88 0.75
CA TYR A 33 -5.08 -2.37 -0.13
C TYR A 33 -4.45 -3.65 0.42
N ALA A 34 -3.95 -4.48 -0.50
CA ALA A 34 -3.11 -5.63 -0.19
C ALA A 34 -1.81 -5.58 -1.00
N LEU A 35 -0.71 -5.96 -0.37
CA LEU A 35 0.62 -6.11 -0.98
C LEU A 35 1.16 -7.50 -0.65
N SER A 36 1.51 -8.27 -1.68
CA SER A 36 2.20 -9.55 -1.49
C SER A 36 3.63 -9.35 -1.01
N ALA A 37 4.19 -10.35 -0.32
CA ALA A 37 5.60 -10.40 0.05
C ALA A 37 6.50 -10.25 -1.18
N GLU A 38 6.13 -10.85 -2.32
CA GLU A 38 6.85 -10.68 -3.58
C GLU A 38 6.93 -9.21 -3.99
N THR A 39 5.82 -8.48 -3.96
CA THR A 39 5.78 -7.05 -4.31
C THR A 39 6.62 -6.22 -3.34
N LEU A 40 6.54 -6.51 -2.04
CA LEU A 40 7.35 -5.86 -1.01
C LEU A 40 8.84 -6.09 -1.23
N ARG A 41 9.25 -7.30 -1.62
CA ARG A 41 10.65 -7.62 -1.92
C ARG A 41 11.14 -6.91 -3.18
N GLN A 42 10.36 -6.96 -4.26
CA GLN A 42 10.75 -6.40 -5.56
C GLN A 42 10.81 -4.86 -5.58
N ARG A 43 9.92 -4.19 -4.83
CA ARG A 43 9.74 -2.72 -4.97
C ARG A 43 10.00 -1.92 -3.70
N LEU A 44 9.88 -2.54 -2.53
CA LEU A 44 9.96 -1.86 -1.24
C LEU A 44 11.11 -2.37 -0.35
N GLY A 45 11.91 -3.32 -0.85
CA GLY A 45 13.17 -3.73 -0.24
C GLY A 45 13.05 -4.72 0.92
N ALA A 46 11.95 -5.48 1.03
CA ALA A 46 11.90 -6.58 1.98
C ALA A 46 12.98 -7.63 1.64
N ALA A 47 13.72 -8.12 2.63
CA ALA A 47 14.71 -9.17 2.40
C ALA A 47 14.04 -10.54 2.17
N ASP A 48 13.03 -10.85 2.97
CA ASP A 48 12.29 -12.11 2.96
C ASP A 48 10.79 -11.89 3.28
N ALA A 49 10.04 -12.99 3.44
CA ALA A 49 8.61 -12.98 3.76
C ALA A 49 8.32 -12.93 5.28
N SER A 50 9.33 -12.78 6.13
CA SER A 50 9.10 -12.70 7.57
C SER A 50 8.27 -11.46 7.93
N PRO A 51 7.34 -11.56 8.90
CA PRO A 51 6.49 -10.43 9.29
C PRO A 51 7.27 -9.14 9.58
N GLN A 52 8.43 -9.25 10.22
CA GLN A 52 9.28 -8.10 10.55
C GLN A 52 9.83 -7.41 9.30
N GLN A 53 10.30 -8.17 8.30
CA GLN A 53 10.83 -7.62 7.05
C GLN A 53 9.72 -6.97 6.21
N LEU A 54 8.53 -7.58 6.17
CA LEU A 54 7.38 -7.02 5.45
C LEU A 54 6.91 -5.70 6.05
N LEU A 55 6.81 -5.63 7.38
CA LEU A 55 6.42 -4.41 8.09
C LEU A 55 7.48 -3.30 7.93
N LEU A 56 8.76 -3.65 8.03
CA LEU A 56 9.86 -2.70 7.83
C LEU A 56 9.87 -2.13 6.40
N ALA A 57 9.75 -2.99 5.39
CA ALA A 57 9.67 -2.57 3.98
C ALA A 57 8.47 -1.65 3.72
N PHE A 58 7.33 -1.91 4.35
CA PHE A 58 6.17 -1.02 4.28
C PHE A 58 6.48 0.38 4.84
N GLU A 59 7.07 0.46 6.03
CA GLU A 59 7.41 1.73 6.68
C GLU A 59 8.43 2.54 5.87
N LEU A 60 9.50 1.89 5.40
CA LEU A 60 10.51 2.52 4.53
C LEU A 60 9.91 2.94 3.17
N GLY A 61 8.93 2.17 2.68
CA GLY A 61 8.26 2.36 1.40
C GLY A 61 7.06 3.32 1.41
N LYS A 62 6.65 3.85 2.57
CA LYS A 62 5.40 4.62 2.74
C LYS A 62 5.24 5.75 1.72
N GLN A 63 6.29 6.53 1.49
CA GLN A 63 6.22 7.66 0.56
C GLN A 63 5.99 7.22 -0.90
N ARG A 64 6.59 6.09 -1.31
CA ARG A 64 6.38 5.51 -2.64
C ARG A 64 4.95 4.98 -2.79
N LEU A 65 4.45 4.30 -1.75
CA LEU A 65 3.06 3.83 -1.69
C LEU A 65 2.06 4.98 -1.78
N MET A 66 2.28 6.07 -1.04
CA MET A 66 1.42 7.24 -1.09
C MET A 66 1.35 7.83 -2.50
N ARG A 67 2.49 8.00 -3.18
CA ARG A 67 2.51 8.50 -4.57
C ARG A 67 1.77 7.58 -5.54
N ALA A 68 1.99 6.27 -5.44
CA ALA A 68 1.30 5.28 -6.27
C ALA A 68 -0.22 5.31 -6.06
N ILE A 69 -0.65 5.40 -4.80
CA ILE A 69 -2.07 5.48 -4.45
C ILE A 69 -2.66 6.80 -4.93
N GLU A 70 -1.99 7.94 -4.75
CA GLU A 70 -2.44 9.25 -5.25
C GLU A 70 -2.67 9.25 -6.76
N GLN A 71 -1.77 8.63 -7.53
CA GLN A 71 -1.95 8.47 -8.97
C GLN A 71 -3.20 7.64 -9.32
N ARG A 72 -3.53 6.64 -8.49
CA ARG A 72 -4.74 5.80 -8.66
C ARG A 72 -6.03 6.46 -8.15
N ILE A 73 -5.99 7.31 -7.11
CA ILE A 73 -7.19 7.99 -6.56
C ILE A 73 -7.94 8.74 -7.66
N THR A 74 -7.22 9.32 -8.62
CA THR A 74 -7.80 10.03 -9.76
C THR A 74 -8.68 9.15 -10.65
N ASN A 75 -8.50 7.83 -10.60
CA ASN A 75 -9.09 6.86 -11.54
C ASN A 75 -9.85 5.70 -10.85
N ALA A 76 -9.98 5.69 -9.51
CA ALA A 76 -10.48 4.51 -8.78
C ALA A 76 -12.00 4.53 -8.56
N SER A 77 -12.66 3.41 -8.88
CA SER A 77 -14.03 3.08 -8.48
C SER A 77 -14.10 2.83 -6.96
N HIS A 78 -15.10 3.41 -6.30
CA HIS A 78 -15.23 3.35 -4.83
C HIS A 78 -15.64 1.96 -4.33
N GLY A 79 -15.01 1.50 -3.24
CA GLY A 79 -15.56 0.46 -2.35
C GLY A 79 -14.96 -0.94 -2.45
N GLU A 80 -14.16 -1.25 -3.48
CA GLU A 80 -13.54 -2.57 -3.64
C GLU A 80 -12.11 -2.64 -3.08
N ARG A 81 -11.69 -3.84 -2.66
CA ARG A 81 -10.31 -4.08 -2.20
C ARG A 81 -9.38 -4.12 -3.41
N VAL A 82 -8.32 -3.32 -3.36
CA VAL A 82 -7.38 -3.17 -4.48
C VAL A 82 -6.05 -3.85 -4.16
N THR A 83 -5.61 -4.78 -5.01
CA THR A 83 -4.26 -5.33 -4.93
C THR A 83 -3.29 -4.39 -5.64
N LEU A 84 -2.24 -3.95 -4.94
CA LEU A 84 -1.14 -3.19 -5.55
C LEU A 84 -0.10 -4.17 -6.08
N THR A 85 0.31 -3.99 -7.33
CA THR A 85 1.29 -4.84 -8.01
C THR A 85 2.64 -4.11 -8.14
N PRO A 86 3.72 -4.80 -8.52
CA PRO A 86 5.02 -4.16 -8.71
C PRO A 86 5.02 -3.01 -9.73
N ASP A 87 4.12 -3.03 -10.71
CA ASP A 87 4.04 -1.97 -11.73
C ASP A 87 3.44 -0.68 -11.21
N ASP A 88 2.63 -0.75 -10.15
CA ASP A 88 2.08 0.43 -9.48
C ASP A 88 3.14 1.21 -8.69
N LEU A 89 4.27 0.57 -8.36
CA LEU A 89 5.30 1.10 -7.46
C LEU A 89 6.59 1.51 -8.18
N ARG A 90 6.52 1.83 -9.47
CA ARG A 90 7.70 2.28 -10.26
C ARG A 90 8.33 3.54 -9.67
#